data_AF-A0A8C9I606-F1
#
_entry.id   AF-A0A8C9I606-F1
#
_cell.length_a   1.000
_cell.length_b   1.000
_cell.length_c   1.000
_cell.angle_alpha   90.00
_cell.angle_beta   90.00
_cell.angle_gamma   90.00
#
_symmetry.space_group_name_H-M   'P 1'
#
loop_
_entity.id
_entity.type
_entity.pdbx_description
1 polymer ?
#
loop_
_entity_poly.entity_id
_entity_poly.type
_entity_poly.pdbx_seq_one_letter_code
_entity_poly.pdbx_strand_id
1 'polypeptide(L)'
;VNRDHKSEIKALPPSLNDCIGMVDSRAESADKKISRLDAELVKFKDQIKMRGGPAKNIVTQKALRVLKQKRMYEQQQENRTQQSFNVEQVNYTIQSLKDTKTTADAMKLGAGEMKAYK
;
A
#
# COMPACT_ATOMS: atom_id res chain seq x y z
N VAL A 1 -5.27 9.23 48.01
CA VAL A 1 -5.74 8.44 46.85
C VAL A 1 -5.90 9.39 45.68
N ASN A 2 -4.94 9.44 44.76
CA ASN A 2 -5.17 9.44 43.30
C ASN A 2 -3.85 9.74 42.59
N ARG A 3 -3.39 8.67 41.93
CA ARG A 3 -2.11 8.49 41.27
C ARG A 3 -2.00 9.37 40.03
N ASP A 4 -0.80 9.90 39.85
CA ASP A 4 -0.24 10.35 38.59
C ASP A 4 -0.56 9.36 37.46
N HIS A 5 -1.38 9.77 36.50
CA HIS A 5 -1.52 9.06 35.23
C HIS A 5 -0.57 9.69 34.22
N LYS A 6 0.72 9.42 34.41
CA LYS A 6 1.70 9.37 33.34
C LYS A 6 1.63 7.98 32.72
N SER A 7 0.80 7.79 31.68
CA SER A 7 0.80 6.52 30.94
C SER A 7 0.16 6.66 29.56
N GLU A 8 1.03 6.43 28.57
CA GLU A 8 0.78 6.14 27.15
C GLU A 8 0.21 7.27 26.28
N ILE A 9 1.11 7.83 25.46
CA ILE A 9 0.79 8.16 24.08
C ILE A 9 0.23 6.87 23.46
N LYS A 10 -1.07 6.65 23.62
CA LYS A 10 -1.80 5.61 22.92
C LYS A 10 -1.66 5.99 21.46
N ALA A 11 -0.70 5.38 20.77
CA ALA A 11 -0.45 5.65 19.37
C ALA A 11 -1.81 5.64 18.68
N LEU A 12 -2.26 6.82 18.23
CA LEU A 12 -3.55 6.94 17.59
C LEU A 12 -3.58 5.88 16.49
N PRO A 13 -4.65 5.07 16.39
CA PRO A 13 -4.75 4.11 15.31
C PRO A 13 -4.39 4.83 14.01
N PRO A 14 -3.49 4.26 13.18
CA PRO A 14 -2.92 4.97 12.05
C PRO A 14 -4.05 5.60 11.25
N SER A 15 -3.90 6.89 10.94
CA SER A 15 -4.91 7.57 10.16
C SER A 15 -5.00 6.89 8.79
N LEU A 16 -6.13 7.03 8.11
CA LEU A 16 -6.26 6.46 6.76
C LEU A 16 -5.14 6.94 5.84
N ASN A 17 -4.70 8.20 6.00
CA ASN A 17 -3.58 8.78 5.26
C ASN A 17 -2.24 8.11 5.57
N ASP A 18 -1.99 7.75 6.84
CA ASP A 18 -0.80 7.00 7.22
C ASP A 18 -0.81 5.59 6.60
N CYS A 19 -1.98 4.94 6.59
CA CYS A 19 -2.17 3.66 5.92
C CYS A 19 -1.89 3.74 4.41
N ILE A 20 -2.37 4.79 3.73
CA ILE A 20 -2.07 5.04 2.31
C ILE A 20 -0.56 5.14 2.10
N GLY A 21 0.11 6.04 2.83
CA GLY A 21 1.56 6.24 2.69
C GLY A 21 2.38 4.98 2.98
N MET A 22 1.94 4.14 3.93
CA MET A 22 2.57 2.84 4.20
C MET A 22 2.36 1.82 3.07
N VAL A 23 1.17 1.77 2.47
CA VAL A 23 0.86 0.88 1.34
C VAL A 23 1.71 1.27 0.14
N ASP A 24 1.81 2.57 -0.18
CA ASP A 24 2.59 3.10 -1.30
C ASP A 24 4.09 2.86 -1.14
N SER A 25 4.66 3.19 0.03
CA SER A 25 6.08 2.98 0.31
C SER A 25 6.48 1.50 0.19
N ARG A 26 5.59 0.60 0.63
CA ARG A 26 5.80 -0.84 0.49
C ARG A 26 5.65 -1.28 -0.97
N ALA A 27 4.69 -0.74 -1.72
CA ALA A 27 4.52 -1.02 -3.15
C ALA A 27 5.80 -0.66 -3.93
N GLU A 28 6.31 0.56 -3.78
CA GLU A 28 7.56 0.98 -4.42
C GLU A 28 8.75 0.06 -4.08
N SER A 29 8.82 -0.37 -2.82
CA SER A 29 9.89 -1.27 -2.36
C SER A 29 9.81 -2.66 -3.01
N ALA A 30 8.60 -3.15 -3.29
CA ALA A 30 8.41 -4.39 -4.04
C ALA A 30 8.79 -4.21 -5.51
N ASP A 31 8.37 -3.11 -6.14
CA ASP A 31 8.65 -2.82 -7.55
C ASP A 31 10.16 -2.74 -7.82
N LYS A 32 10.90 -2.06 -6.93
CA LYS A 32 12.37 -1.99 -6.98
C LYS A 32 13.01 -3.39 -6.88
N LYS A 33 12.44 -4.30 -6.07
CA LYS A 33 12.93 -5.69 -5.96
C LYS A 33 12.59 -6.52 -7.19
N ILE A 34 11.37 -6.40 -7.71
CA ILE A 34 10.94 -7.08 -8.95
C ILE A 34 11.84 -6.68 -10.11
N SER A 35 12.09 -5.37 -10.29
CA SER A 35 12.98 -4.84 -11.34
C SER A 35 14.41 -5.40 -11.25
N ARG A 36 14.97 -5.48 -10.04
CA ARG A 36 16.31 -6.08 -9.82
C ARG A 36 16.34 -7.57 -10.19
N LEU A 37 15.32 -8.33 -9.77
CA LEU A 37 15.22 -9.76 -10.07
C LEU A 37 15.02 -9.98 -11.57
N ASP A 38 14.26 -9.14 -12.26
CA ASP A 38 14.10 -9.18 -13.72
C ASP A 38 15.41 -8.95 -14.46
N ALA A 39 16.18 -7.92 -14.05
CA ALA A 39 17.49 -7.66 -14.64
C ALA A 39 18.44 -8.86 -14.46
N GLU A 40 18.37 -9.55 -13.31
CA GLU A 40 19.14 -10.76 -13.05
C GLU A 40 18.68 -11.94 -13.92
N LEU A 41 17.37 -12.12 -14.11
CA LEU A 41 16.81 -13.15 -14.98
C LEU A 41 17.21 -12.98 -16.44
N VAL A 42 17.27 -11.73 -16.94
CA VAL A 42 17.77 -11.44 -18.29
C VAL A 42 19.22 -11.91 -18.45
N LYS A 43 20.09 -11.61 -17.48
CA LYS A 43 21.48 -12.08 -17.48
C LYS A 43 21.58 -13.61 -17.48
N PHE A 44 20.76 -14.29 -16.67
CA PHE A 44 20.73 -15.75 -16.66
C PHE A 44 20.23 -16.34 -17.98
N LYS A 45 19.22 -15.72 -18.60
CA LYS A 45 18.71 -16.14 -19.92
C LYS A 45 19.83 -16.13 -20.97
N ASP A 46 20.65 -15.08 -20.99
CA ASP A 46 21.76 -14.99 -21.94
C ASP A 46 22.90 -15.97 -21.62
N GLN A 47 23.21 -16.18 -20.34
CA GLN A 47 24.17 -17.20 -19.92
C GLN A 47 23.73 -18.63 -20.29
N ILE A 48 22.43 -18.94 -20.23
CA ILE A 48 21.88 -20.25 -20.60
C ILE A 48 21.99 -20.49 -22.11
N LYS A 49 21.84 -19.44 -22.94
CA LYS A 49 22.00 -19.55 -24.40
C LYS A 49 23.45 -19.80 -24.81
N MET A 50 24.40 -19.24 -24.06
CA MET A 50 25.84 -19.32 -24.33
C MET A 50 26.51 -20.60 -23.80
N ARG A 51 25.83 -21.38 -22.95
CA ARG A 51 26.41 -22.55 -22.27
C ARG A 51 25.80 -23.86 -22.75
N GLY A 52 26.67 -24.85 -22.99
CA GLY A 52 26.29 -26.25 -23.22
C GLY A 52 26.51 -27.12 -21.99
N GLY A 53 25.87 -28.30 -21.98
CA GLY A 53 26.15 -29.36 -21.00
C GLY A 53 25.84 -29.01 -19.53
N PRO A 54 26.53 -29.63 -18.55
CA PRO A 54 26.25 -29.49 -17.12
C PRO A 54 26.24 -28.05 -16.60
N ALA A 55 27.05 -27.16 -17.19
CA ALA A 55 27.11 -25.75 -16.84
C ALA A 55 25.79 -25.01 -17.12
N LYS A 56 25.03 -25.43 -18.15
CA LYS A 56 23.70 -24.90 -18.46
C LYS A 56 22.71 -25.23 -17.35
N ASN A 57 22.72 -26.47 -16.87
CA ASN A 57 21.80 -26.93 -15.82
C ASN A 57 21.98 -26.15 -14.52
N ILE A 58 23.23 -25.84 -14.14
CA ILE A 58 23.53 -25.04 -12.94
C ILE A 58 22.93 -23.63 -13.06
N VAL A 59 23.10 -22.98 -14.22
CA VAL A 59 22.57 -21.62 -14.43
C VAL A 59 21.04 -21.64 -14.48
N THR A 60 20.44 -22.64 -15.12
CA THR A 60 18.98 -22.84 -15.12
C THR A 60 18.43 -22.98 -13.70
N GLN A 61 19.07 -23.78 -12.84
CA GLN A 61 18.65 -23.93 -11.45
C GLN A 61 18.73 -22.63 -10.65
N LYS A 62 19.77 -21.80 -10.88
CA LYS A 62 19.86 -20.45 -10.29
C LYS A 62 18.75 -19.54 -10.79
N ALA A 63 18.51 -19.52 -12.10
CA ALA A 63 17.45 -18.73 -12.72
C ALA A 63 16.06 -19.10 -12.17
N LEU A 64 15.79 -20.40 -11.96
CA LEU A 64 14.53 -20.86 -11.37
C LEU A 64 14.32 -20.35 -9.94
N ARG A 65 15.38 -20.24 -9.13
CA ARG A 65 15.27 -19.67 -7.77
C ARG A 65 14.90 -18.19 -7.82
N VAL A 66 15.57 -17.43 -8.68
CA VAL A 66 15.28 -16.00 -8.87
C VAL A 66 13.87 -15.79 -9.42
N LEU A 67 13.42 -16.63 -10.35
CA LEU A 67 12.07 -16.57 -10.90
C LEU A 67 11.01 -16.83 -9.82
N LYS A 68 11.22 -17.81 -8.94
CA LYS A 68 10.32 -18.07 -7.80
C LYS A 68 10.25 -16.86 -6.87
N GLN A 69 11.40 -16.26 -6.55
CA GLN A 69 11.45 -15.07 -5.71
C GLN A 69 10.72 -13.89 -6.36
N LYS A 70 10.88 -13.69 -7.67
CA LYS A 70 10.16 -12.66 -8.43
C LYS A 70 8.66 -12.86 -8.33
N ARG A 71 8.17 -14.07 -8.61
CA ARG A 71 6.73 -14.41 -8.53
C ARG A 71 6.13 -14.14 -7.15
N MET A 72 6.89 -14.41 -6.07
CA MET A 72 6.44 -14.09 -4.72
C MET A 72 6.25 -12.58 -4.52
N TYR A 73 7.13 -11.74 -5.08
CA TYR A 73 6.98 -10.29 -5.00
C TYR A 73 5.87 -9.76 -5.92
N GLU A 74 5.71 -10.31 -7.13
CA GLU A 74 4.57 -9.99 -8.01
C GLU A 74 3.24 -10.29 -7.33
N GLN A 75 3.11 -11.45 -6.65
CA GLN A 75 1.91 -11.78 -5.88
C GLN A 75 1.66 -10.80 -4.72
N GLN A 76 2.72 -10.39 -4.02
CA GLN A 76 2.60 -9.38 -2.96
C GLN A 76 2.18 -8.02 -3.50
N GLN A 77 2.65 -7.66 -4.70
CA GLN A 77 2.30 -6.43 -5.38
C GLN A 77 0.81 -6.44 -5.75
N GLU A 78 0.31 -7.51 -6.37
CA GLU A 78 -1.10 -7.68 -6.70
C GLU A 78 -2.01 -7.54 -5.47
N ASN A 79 -1.67 -8.23 -4.37
CA ASN A 79 -2.40 -8.13 -3.11
C ASN A 79 -2.41 -6.69 -2.57
N ARG A 80 -1.32 -5.94 -2.76
CA ARG A 80 -1.25 -4.53 -2.35
C ARG A 80 -2.01 -3.60 -3.27
N THR A 81 -2.03 -3.83 -4.57
CA THR A 81 -2.89 -3.09 -5.50
C THR A 81 -4.35 -3.20 -5.08
N GLN A 82 -4.79 -4.41 -4.70
CA GLN A 82 -6.14 -4.60 -4.16
C GLN A 82 -6.37 -3.84 -2.85
N GLN A 83 -5.41 -3.85 -1.93
CA GLN A 83 -5.50 -3.07 -0.69
C GLN A 83 -5.55 -1.56 -0.96
N SER A 84 -4.73 -1.06 -1.88
CA SER A 84 -4.71 0.35 -2.29
C SER A 84 -6.07 0.77 -2.82
N PHE A 85 -6.67 -0.05 -3.69
CA PHE A 85 -8.02 0.21 -4.19
C PHE A 85 -9.04 0.26 -3.04
N ASN A 86 -9.01 -0.72 -2.13
CA ASN A 86 -9.92 -0.73 -0.98
C ASN A 86 -9.75 0.51 -0.09
N VAL A 87 -8.51 0.96 0.12
CA VAL A 87 -8.20 2.16 0.91
C VAL A 87 -8.67 3.44 0.19
N GLU A 88 -8.50 3.53 -1.12
CA GLU A 88 -8.96 4.65 -1.94
C GLU A 88 -10.50 4.78 -1.90
N GLN A 89 -11.22 3.65 -1.98
CA GLN A 89 -12.69 3.63 -1.81
C GLN A 89 -13.13 4.12 -0.43
N VAL A 90 -12.42 3.72 0.64
CA VAL A 90 -12.69 4.20 2.00
C VAL A 90 -12.39 5.69 2.11
N ASN A 91 -11.29 6.17 1.50
CA ASN A 91 -10.93 7.59 1.51
C ASN A 91 -12.02 8.45 0.84
N TYR A 92 -12.51 8.01 -0.31
CA TYR A 92 -13.63 8.66 -1.00
C TYR A 92 -14.90 8.70 -0.13
N THR A 93 -15.22 7.57 0.51
CA THR A 93 -16.38 7.50 1.42
C THR A 93 -16.23 8.47 2.60
N ILE A 94 -15.05 8.55 3.21
CA ILE A 94 -14.77 9.48 4.31
C ILE A 94 -14.92 10.92 3.84
N GLN A 95 -14.45 11.26 2.65
CA GLN A 95 -14.61 12.61 2.12
C GLN A 95 -16.08 12.96 1.89
N SER A 96 -16.85 12.06 1.25
CA SER A 96 -18.30 12.23 1.06
C SER A 96 -19.05 12.41 2.39
N LEU A 97 -18.68 11.66 3.43
CA LEU A 97 -19.24 11.82 4.77
C LEU A 97 -18.89 13.17 5.41
N LYS A 98 -17.66 13.68 5.21
CA LYS A 98 -17.25 15.02 5.67
C LYS A 98 -18.05 16.11 4.95
N ASP A 99 -18.26 15.98 3.65
CA ASP A 99 -19.01 16.95 2.85
C ASP A 99 -20.49 16.95 3.24
N THR A 100 -21.06 15.77 3.48
CA THR A 100 -22.44 15.60 3.99
C THR A 100 -22.60 16.25 5.36
N LYS A 101 -21.66 16.01 6.28
CA LYS A 101 -21.67 16.64 7.61
C LYS A 101 -21.60 18.17 7.51
N THR A 102 -20.69 18.68 6.68
CA THR A 102 -20.53 20.13 6.47
C THR A 102 -21.82 20.75 5.93
N THR A 103 -22.48 20.08 4.98
CA THR A 103 -23.76 20.50 4.44
C THR A 103 -24.84 20.51 5.53
N ALA A 104 -24.93 19.46 6.34
CA ALA A 104 -25.90 19.37 7.43
C ALA A 104 -25.69 20.46 8.50
N ASP A 105 -24.43 20.73 8.85
CA ASP A 105 -24.06 21.79 9.81
C ASP A 105 -24.42 23.18 9.25
N ALA A 106 -24.15 23.44 7.97
CA ALA A 106 -24.55 24.68 7.28
C ALA A 106 -26.07 24.87 7.24
N MET A 107 -26.83 23.80 6.96
CA MET A 107 -28.30 23.84 6.98
C MET A 107 -28.83 24.14 8.38
N LYS A 108 -28.23 23.57 9.42
CA LYS A 108 -28.62 23.79 10.81
C LYS A 108 -28.37 25.25 11.23
N LEU A 109 -27.24 25.82 10.83
CA LEU A 109 -26.93 27.24 11.05
C LEU A 109 -27.95 28.16 10.36
N GLY A 110 -28.18 27.97 9.05
CA GLY A 110 -29.13 28.79 8.30
C GLY A 110 -30.58 28.68 8.83
N ALA A 111 -30.99 27.49 9.30
CA ALA A 111 -32.28 27.32 9.95
C ALA A 111 -32.39 28.06 11.29
N GLY A 112 -31.28 28.21 12.03
CA GLY A 112 -31.21 29.01 13.25
C GLY A 112 -31.34 30.51 12.96
N GLU A 113 -30.63 31.01 11.96
CA GLU A 113 -30.70 32.41 11.53
C GLU A 113 -32.11 32.79 11.06
N MET A 114 -32.79 31.92 10.29
CA MET A 114 -34.18 32.14 9.88
C MET A 114 -35.16 32.22 11.06
N LYS A 115 -34.88 31.50 12.15
CA LYS A 115 -35.70 31.58 13.37
C LYS A 115 -35.42 32.83 14.17
N ALA A 116 -34.18 33.33 14.17
CA ALA A 116 -33.81 34.56 14.86
C ALA A 116 -34.34 35.83 14.16
N TYR A 117 -34.69 35.73 12.87
CA TYR A 117 -35.24 36.83 12.08
C TYR A 117 -36.77 36.98 12.19
N LYS A 118 -37.46 36.07 12.90
CA LYS A 118 -38.89 36.14 13.23
C LYS A 118 -39.08 36.56 14.68
#